data_AF-A0A929EYL3-F1
#
_entry.id   AF-A0A929EYL3-F1
#
_cell.length_a   1.000
_cell.length_b   1.000
_cell.length_c   1.000
_cell.angle_alpha   90.00
_cell.angle_beta   90.00
_cell.angle_gamma   90.00
#
_symmetry.space_group_name_H-M   'P 1'
#
loop_
_entity.id
_entity.type
_entity.pdbx_description
1 polymer ?
#
loop_
_entity_poly.entity_id
_entity_poly.type
_entity_poly.pdbx_seq_one_letter_code
_entity_poly.pdbx_strand_id
1 'polypeptide(L)'
;MMDEKTKKMTKKELRSFGLITGAIMLVLFGAAPWLISGKLHKWPFIIAAVLWVPALIFPMLLEPVYHGWMKFGHVMGWINTRIILSIMFYLIIAPIGLIMKILGKDPMQRKLDSSIESYRIVSDKKDKSHVERIF
;
A
#
# COMPACT_ATOMS: atom_id res chain seq x y z
N MET A 1 -1.15 24.21 -6.90
CA MET A 1 -1.66 24.93 -8.09
C MET A 1 -0.46 25.69 -8.62
N MET A 2 0.29 25.29 -9.64
CA MET A 2 0.22 24.29 -10.71
C MET A 2 1.69 23.88 -10.96
N ASP A 3 2.02 22.59 -11.14
CA ASP A 3 3.24 22.13 -11.87
C ASP A 3 3.47 20.60 -11.84
N GLU A 4 2.62 19.82 -11.18
CA GLU A 4 2.69 18.34 -11.24
C GLU A 4 1.89 17.75 -12.41
N LYS A 5 1.74 18.48 -13.52
CA LYS A 5 1.18 17.92 -14.75
C LYS A 5 2.33 17.71 -15.72
N THR A 6 2.75 16.46 -15.85
CA THR A 6 3.76 15.94 -16.80
C THR A 6 5.21 16.02 -16.34
N LYS A 7 5.56 15.34 -15.24
CA LYS A 7 6.92 14.81 -15.13
C LYS A 7 7.12 13.85 -16.30
N LYS A 8 7.75 14.31 -17.38
CA LYS A 8 8.08 13.47 -18.53
C LYS A 8 8.95 12.33 -18.02
N MET A 9 8.43 11.12 -18.14
CA MET A 9 9.11 9.95 -17.62
C MET A 9 10.43 9.75 -18.35
N THR A 10 11.45 9.33 -17.60
CA THR A 10 12.78 9.13 -18.17
C THR A 10 12.72 7.93 -19.12
N LYS A 11 13.39 8.01 -20.29
CA LYS A 11 13.47 6.88 -21.25
C LYS A 11 13.91 5.56 -20.58
N LYS A 12 14.74 5.64 -19.53
CA LYS A 12 15.18 4.50 -18.71
C LYS A 12 14.03 3.85 -17.93
N GLU A 13 13.11 4.64 -17.37
CA GLU A 13 11.97 4.13 -16.59
C GLU A 13 10.99 3.36 -17.49
N LEU A 14 10.71 3.86 -18.70
CA LEU A 14 9.84 3.18 -19.68
C LEU A 14 10.48 1.88 -20.19
N ARG A 15 11.80 1.89 -20.40
CA ARG A 15 12.59 0.69 -20.74
C ARG A 15 12.49 -0.37 -19.66
N SER A 16 12.79 0.01 -18.42
CA SER A 16 12.70 -0.90 -17.28
C SER A 16 11.29 -1.44 -17.11
N PHE A 17 10.26 -0.60 -17.25
CA PHE A 17 8.87 -1.04 -17.20
C PHE A 17 8.56 -2.13 -18.23
N GLY A 18 8.84 -1.89 -19.52
CA GLY A 18 8.57 -2.87 -20.58
C GLY A 18 9.35 -4.16 -20.41
N LEU A 19 10.63 -4.07 -20.01
CA LEU A 19 11.48 -5.24 -19.77
C LEU A 19 10.97 -6.07 -18.58
N ILE A 20 10.73 -5.44 -17.44
CA ILE A 20 10.28 -6.11 -16.21
C ILE A 20 8.89 -6.71 -16.39
N THR A 21 7.93 -5.96 -16.95
CA THR A 21 6.56 -6.45 -17.15
C THR A 21 6.51 -7.60 -18.15
N GLY A 22 7.24 -7.52 -19.26
CA GLY A 22 7.35 -8.62 -20.22
C GLY A 22 8.03 -9.86 -19.62
N ALA A 23 9.06 -9.69 -18.81
CA ALA A 23 9.73 -10.79 -18.11
C ALA A 23 8.79 -11.47 -17.10
N ILE A 24 8.08 -10.69 -16.28
CA ILE A 24 7.09 -11.22 -15.32
C ILE A 24 5.99 -11.99 -16.06
N MET A 25 5.45 -11.46 -17.17
CA MET A 25 4.44 -12.14 -17.97
C MET A 25 4.94 -13.46 -18.56
N LEU A 26 6.16 -13.50 -19.09
CA LEU A 26 6.77 -14.73 -19.60
C LEU A 26 7.01 -15.78 -18.50
N VAL A 27 7.47 -15.36 -17.32
CA VAL A 27 7.72 -16.28 -16.22
C VAL A 27 6.41 -16.85 -15.68
N LEU A 28 5.42 -16.00 -15.42
CA LEU A 28 4.15 -16.42 -14.82
C LEU A 28 3.26 -17.23 -15.76
N PHE A 29 3.25 -16.90 -17.06
CA PHE A 29 2.32 -17.53 -18.02
C PHE A 29 3.01 -18.41 -19.07
N GLY A 30 4.32 -18.30 -19.23
CA GLY A 30 5.12 -19.19 -20.08
C GLY A 30 5.82 -20.27 -19.26
N ALA A 31 6.74 -19.88 -18.37
CA ALA A 31 7.58 -20.82 -17.64
C ALA A 31 6.84 -21.59 -16.55
N ALA A 32 6.02 -20.93 -15.72
CA ALA A 32 5.32 -21.59 -14.62
C ALA A 32 4.32 -22.67 -15.10
N PRO A 33 3.47 -22.42 -16.13
CA PRO A 33 2.56 -23.44 -16.64
C PRO A 33 3.31 -24.59 -17.34
N TRP A 34 4.46 -24.30 -17.96
CA TRP A 34 5.31 -25.33 -18.57
C TRP A 34 5.89 -26.28 -17.52
N LEU A 35 6.39 -25.75 -16.39
CA LEU A 35 6.91 -26.55 -15.27
C LEU A 35 5.83 -27.38 -14.55
N ILE A 36 4.62 -26.85 -14.43
CA ILE A 36 3.54 -27.49 -13.66
C ILE A 36 2.72 -28.47 -14.51
N SER A 37 2.45 -28.13 -15.77
CA SER A 37 1.46 -28.83 -16.60
C SER A 37 1.97 -29.25 -17.98
N GLY A 38 3.22 -28.90 -18.34
CA GLY A 38 3.80 -29.17 -19.66
C GLY A 38 3.15 -28.40 -20.82
N LYS A 39 2.10 -27.61 -20.57
CA LYS A 39 1.37 -26.86 -21.59
C LYS A 39 1.98 -25.48 -21.79
N LEU A 40 2.60 -25.29 -22.95
CA LEU A 40 3.11 -24.00 -23.39
C LEU A 40 2.00 -23.18 -24.04
N HIS A 41 1.55 -22.14 -23.34
CA HIS A 41 0.71 -21.13 -23.93
C HIS A 41 1.60 -20.21 -24.77
N LYS A 42 1.26 -20.02 -26.06
CA LYS A 42 2.06 -19.20 -26.98
C LYS A 42 1.85 -17.70 -26.80
N TRP A 43 0.68 -17.30 -26.31
CA TRP A 43 0.27 -15.90 -26.19
C TRP A 43 1.17 -15.02 -25.26
N PRO A 44 1.70 -15.52 -24.14
CA PRO A 44 2.66 -14.79 -23.30
C PRO A 44 3.94 -14.37 -24.04
N PHE A 45 4.43 -15.18 -24.98
CA PHE A 45 5.58 -14.83 -25.80
C PHE A 45 5.26 -13.68 -26.75
N ILE A 46 4.04 -13.64 -27.30
CA ILE A 46 3.57 -12.54 -28.15
C ILE A 46 3.51 -11.24 -27.34
N ILE A 47 2.94 -11.29 -26.13
CA ILE A 47 2.85 -10.11 -25.25
C ILE A 47 4.24 -9.59 -24.88
N ALA A 48 5.15 -10.48 -24.49
CA ALA A 48 6.51 -10.07 -24.15
C ALA A 48 7.24 -9.48 -25.35
N ALA A 49 7.09 -10.04 -26.56
CA ALA A 49 7.66 -9.47 -27.77
C ALA A 49 7.08 -8.06 -28.05
N VAL A 50 5.75 -7.90 -27.94
CA VAL A 50 5.08 -6.61 -28.13
C VAL A 50 5.50 -5.56 -27.09
N LEU A 51 5.89 -5.95 -25.88
CA LEU A 51 6.40 -5.03 -24.86
C LEU A 51 7.91 -4.74 -25.02
N TRP A 52 8.71 -5.76 -25.35
CA TRP A 52 10.17 -5.64 -25.43
C TRP A 52 10.66 -4.92 -26.70
N VAL A 53 10.02 -5.15 -27.84
CA VAL A 53 10.38 -4.49 -29.11
C VAL A 53 10.32 -2.97 -28.99
N PRO A 54 9.19 -2.35 -28.58
CA PRO A 54 9.13 -0.91 -28.41
C PRO A 54 9.92 -0.42 -27.19
N ALA A 55 10.11 -1.23 -26.14
CA ALA A 55 10.97 -0.85 -25.01
C ALA A 55 12.42 -0.61 -25.48
N LEU A 56 12.97 -1.48 -26.34
CA LEU A 56 14.34 -1.36 -26.83
C LEU A 56 14.48 -0.27 -27.91
N ILE A 57 13.59 -0.24 -28.90
CA ILE A 57 13.70 0.63 -30.08
C ILE A 57 13.24 2.06 -29.76
N PHE A 58 12.00 2.22 -29.28
CA PHE A 58 11.40 3.54 -29.06
C PHE A 58 10.52 3.55 -27.81
N PRO A 59 11.14 3.70 -26.61
CA PRO A 59 10.43 3.50 -25.35
C PRO A 59 9.30 4.51 -25.13
N MET A 60 9.35 5.67 -25.78
CA MET A 60 8.32 6.72 -25.68
C MET A 60 6.93 6.24 -26.16
N LEU A 61 6.86 5.20 -26.99
CA LEU A 61 5.57 4.60 -27.38
C LEU A 61 4.87 3.89 -26.20
N LEU A 62 5.63 3.46 -25.18
CA LEU A 62 5.07 2.83 -23.98
C LEU A 62 4.52 3.85 -22.98
N GLU A 63 4.72 5.15 -23.20
CA GLU A 63 4.30 6.20 -22.27
C GLU A 63 2.80 6.16 -21.91
N PRO A 64 1.85 6.09 -22.88
CA PRO A 64 0.42 6.02 -22.54
C PRO A 64 0.06 4.73 -21.81
N VAL A 65 0.68 3.61 -22.19
CA VAL A 65 0.46 2.29 -21.56
C VAL A 65 0.96 2.32 -20.12
N TYR A 66 2.15 2.88 -19.89
CA TYR A 66 2.73 3.06 -18.57
C TYR A 66 1.83 3.90 -17.67
N HIS A 67 1.35 5.05 -18.15
CA HIS A 67 0.47 5.91 -17.36
C HIS A 67 -0.86 5.22 -17.01
N GLY A 68 -1.46 4.50 -17.96
CA GLY A 68 -2.66 3.69 -17.70
C GLY A 68 -2.42 2.61 -16.65
N TRP A 69 -1.29 1.90 -16.77
CA TRP A 69 -0.88 0.87 -15.82
C TRP A 69 -0.61 1.43 -14.42
N MET A 70 0.08 2.57 -14.32
CA MET A 70 0.35 3.22 -13.04
C MET A 70 -0.93 3.72 -12.38
N LYS A 71 -1.87 4.29 -13.16
CA LYS A 71 -3.19 4.68 -12.63
C LYS A 71 -3.94 3.48 -12.07
N PHE A 72 -3.91 2.35 -12.77
CA PHE A 72 -4.47 1.10 -12.27
C PHE A 72 -3.77 0.65 -10.97
N GLY A 73 -2.44 0.66 -10.95
CA GLY A 73 -1.65 0.35 -9.76
C GLY A 73 -1.97 1.24 -8.55
N HIS A 74 -2.20 2.53 -8.77
CA HIS A 74 -2.62 3.45 -7.70
C HIS A 74 -4.00 3.10 -7.14
N VAL A 75 -4.97 2.79 -8.01
CA VAL A 75 -6.31 2.36 -7.57
C VAL A 75 -6.21 1.05 -6.79
N MET A 76 -5.46 0.07 -7.29
CA MET A 76 -5.23 -1.19 -6.60
C MET A 76 -4.54 -0.99 -5.25
N GLY A 77 -3.54 -0.11 -5.18
CA GLY A 77 -2.87 0.25 -3.92
C GLY A 77 -3.81 0.89 -2.91
N TRP A 78 -4.68 1.80 -3.36
CA TRP A 78 -5.70 2.43 -2.52
C TRP A 78 -6.70 1.41 -1.96
N ILE A 79 -7.15 0.47 -2.79
CA ILE A 79 -8.02 -0.63 -2.37
C ILE A 79 -7.28 -1.54 -1.37
N ASN A 80 -6.05 -1.95 -1.68
CA ASN A 80 -5.26 -2.86 -0.86
C ASN A 80 -5.02 -2.29 0.54
N THR A 81 -4.61 -1.04 0.66
CA THR A 81 -4.41 -0.37 1.96
C THR A 81 -5.70 -0.39 2.78
N ARG A 82 -6.85 -0.13 2.15
CA ARG A 82 -8.15 -0.13 2.84
C ARG A 82 -8.58 -1.52 3.27
N ILE A 83 -8.33 -2.55 2.45
CA ILE A 83 -8.56 -3.95 2.79
C ILE A 83 -7.71 -4.35 3.99
N ILE A 84 -6.38 -4.14 3.93
CA ILE A 84 -5.45 -4.51 5.00
C ILE A 84 -5.85 -3.83 6.31
N LEU A 85 -6.09 -2.52 6.29
CA LEU A 85 -6.52 -1.78 7.48
C LEU A 85 -7.86 -2.27 8.02
N SER A 86 -8.83 -2.57 7.15
CA SER A 86 -10.13 -3.11 7.58
C SER A 86 -9.97 -4.47 8.25
N ILE A 87 -9.18 -5.37 7.65
CA ILE A 87 -8.89 -6.69 8.22
C ILE A 87 -8.20 -6.54 9.57
N MET A 88 -7.16 -5.72 9.68
CA MET A 88 -6.47 -5.48 10.94
C MET A 88 -7.41 -4.93 12.01
N PHE A 89 -8.25 -3.95 11.64
CA PHE A 89 -9.20 -3.38 12.58
C PHE A 89 -10.21 -4.42 13.08
N TYR A 90 -10.83 -5.19 12.18
CA TYR A 90 -11.88 -6.13 12.56
C TYR A 90 -11.36 -7.44 13.17
N LEU A 91 -10.15 -7.88 12.84
CA LEU A 91 -9.58 -9.13 13.40
C LEU A 91 -8.75 -8.92 14.67
N ILE A 92 -8.18 -7.73 14.87
CA ILE A 92 -7.29 -7.49 16.00
C ILE A 92 -7.89 -6.44 16.92
N ILE A 93 -8.08 -5.21 16.42
CA ILE A 93 -8.43 -4.06 17.27
C ILE A 93 -9.85 -4.20 17.85
N ALA A 94 -10.83 -4.51 17.00
CA ALA A 94 -12.22 -4.66 17.37
C ALA A 94 -12.45 -5.79 18.41
N PRO A 95 -11.94 -7.03 18.23
CA PRO A 95 -12.13 -8.08 19.22
C PRO A 95 -11.41 -7.77 20.53
N ILE A 96 -10.23 -7.15 20.49
CA ILE A 96 -9.55 -6.68 21.71
C ILE A 96 -10.43 -5.68 22.48
N GLY A 97 -11.03 -4.71 21.77
CA GLY A 97 -11.97 -3.77 22.37
C GLY A 97 -13.23 -4.44 22.91
N LEU A 98 -13.76 -5.44 22.21
CA LEU A 98 -14.93 -6.21 22.64
C LEU A 98 -14.63 -7.04 23.90
N ILE A 99 -13.47 -7.71 23.94
CA ILE A 99 -12.99 -8.48 25.10
C ILE A 99 -12.82 -7.54 26.30
N MET A 100 -12.21 -6.37 26.13
CA MET A 100 -12.11 -5.36 27.19
C MET A 100 -13.49 -4.93 27.71
N LYS A 101 -14.45 -4.71 26.80
CA LYS A 101 -15.83 -4.35 27.15
C LYS A 101 -16.51 -5.45 27.96
N ILE A 102 -16.33 -6.73 27.59
CA ILE A 102 -16.89 -7.88 28.32
C ILE A 102 -16.23 -8.03 29.69
N LEU A 103 -14.92 -7.84 29.79
CA LEU A 103 -14.17 -7.86 31.05
C LEU A 103 -14.44 -6.65 31.96
N GLY A 104 -15.28 -5.70 31.53
CA GLY A 104 -15.59 -4.49 32.27
C GLY A 104 -14.41 -3.51 32.38
N LYS A 105 -13.33 -3.71 31.64
CA LYS A 105 -12.16 -2.83 31.63
C LYS A 105 -12.42 -1.66 30.69
N ASP A 106 -12.51 -0.46 31.26
CA ASP A 106 -12.62 0.78 30.50
C ASP A 106 -11.42 1.69 30.75
N PRO A 107 -10.29 1.49 30.03
CA PRO A 107 -9.07 2.26 30.24
C PRO A 107 -9.24 3.75 29.97
N MET A 108 -10.23 4.13 29.16
CA MET A 108 -10.53 5.52 28.84
C MET A 108 -11.60 6.14 29.74
N GLN A 109 -12.10 5.42 30.76
CA GLN A 109 -13.14 5.91 31.69
C GLN A 109 -14.30 6.62 30.97
N ARG A 110 -14.80 6.00 29.90
CA ARG A 110 -15.80 6.61 29.00
C ARG A 110 -17.19 6.67 29.61
N LYS A 111 -17.45 5.90 30.66
CA LYS A 111 -18.71 5.97 31.39
C LYS A 111 -18.73 7.25 32.23
N LEU A 112 -19.73 8.09 31.99
CA LEU A 112 -20.05 9.23 32.84
C LEU A 112 -20.60 8.69 34.17
N ASP A 113 -19.83 8.88 35.24
CA ASP A 113 -20.23 8.76 36.62
C ASP A 113 -20.84 10.08 37.14
N SER A 114 -22.14 10.05 37.43
CA SER A 114 -22.88 11.20 37.94
C SER A 114 -22.62 11.49 39.44
N SER A 115 -21.87 10.63 40.13
CA SER A 115 -21.57 10.80 41.56
C SER A 115 -20.33 11.66 41.84
N ILE A 116 -19.56 12.02 40.80
CA ILE A 116 -18.31 12.77 40.93
C ILE A 116 -18.53 14.24 40.57
N GLU A 117 -18.02 15.15 41.41
CA GLU A 117 -18.14 16.60 41.17
C GLU A 117 -17.35 17.07 39.94
N SER A 118 -16.28 16.37 39.54
CA SER A 118 -15.44 16.75 38.41
C SER A 118 -14.61 15.58 37.86
N TYR A 119 -14.52 15.49 36.53
CA TYR A 119 -13.64 14.53 35.82
C TYR A 119 -12.20 15.04 35.65
N ARG A 120 -11.87 16.19 36.23
CA ARG A 120 -10.57 16.83 36.02
C ARG A 120 -9.48 16.04 36.75
N ILE A 121 -8.63 15.35 35.98
CA ILE A 121 -7.41 14.75 36.51
C ILE A 121 -6.45 15.89 36.84
N VAL A 122 -6.11 16.04 38.13
CA VAL A 122 -5.14 17.04 38.57
C VAL A 122 -3.77 16.65 38.03
N SER A 123 -3.14 17.53 37.25
CA SER A 123 -1.78 17.31 36.79
C SER A 123 -0.86 17.27 38.00
N ASP A 124 -0.07 16.20 38.12
CA ASP A 124 1.04 16.19 39.06
C ASP A 124 1.97 17.38 38.76
N LYS A 125 2.34 18.11 39.80
CA LYS A 125 3.35 19.17 39.69
C LYS A 125 4.69 18.48 39.47
N LYS A 126 5.10 18.34 38.21
CA LYS A 126 6.48 17.97 37.89
C LYS A 126 7.42 19.00 38.51
N ASP A 127 8.46 18.50 39.18
CA ASP A 127 9.51 19.31 39.78
C ASP A 127 10.15 20.22 38.71
N LYS A 128 10.36 21.49 39.05
CA LYS A 128 10.95 22.49 38.15
C LYS A 128 12.37 22.10 37.72
N SER A 129 13.07 21.32 38.53
CA SER A 129 14.39 20.77 38.20
C SER A 129 14.39 19.89 36.92
N HIS A 130 13.23 19.35 36.54
CA HIS A 130 13.07 18.46 35.38
C HIS A 130 13.11 19.20 34.03
N VAL A 131 12.88 20.51 34.02
CA VAL A 131 13.00 21.33 32.79
C VAL A 131 14.37 21.98 32.63
N GLU A 132 15.23 21.90 33.64
CA GLU A 132 16.56 22.52 33.63
C GLU A 132 17.63 21.63 32.97
N ARG A 133 17.37 20.32 32.78
CA ARG A 133 18.31 19.36 32.16
C ARG A 133 17.81 18.84 30.81
N ILE A 134 17.46 19.73 29.90
CA ILE A 134 17.01 19.36 28.54
C ILE A 134 18.22 19.20 27.58
N PHE A 135 19.42 19.64 27.98
CA PHE A 135 20.65 19.55 27.20
C PHE A 135 21.78 18.93 28.01
#